data_AF-K2LVJ2-F1
#
_entry.id   AF-K2LVJ2-F1
#
_cell.length_a   1.000
_cell.length_b   1.000
_cell.length_c   1.000
_cell.angle_alpha   90.00
_cell.angle_beta   90.00
_cell.angle_gamma   90.00
#
_symmetry.space_group_name_H-M   'P 1'
#
loop_
_entity.id
_entity.type
_entity.pdbx_description
1 polymer ?
#
loop_
_entity_poly.entity_id
_entity_poly.type
_entity_poly.pdbx_seq_one_letter_code
_entity_poly.pdbx_strand_id
1 'polypeptide(L)'
;MPGTESVDRGSCSCSCKDGWHGTSCFPLEVPDTFLPPVAERAVDGDTNCVVNQTLMNLALNMWKTHHCYVGVTFSGVGAALTFSFDSMPLHLPINITLTGCTFRGGAAVQFFGGVEAAESAGVLIRVSQTVMRSSVVVFVFALPQHCDIAVTEVDAVQSSILFWPDTVSKRLSVVTLDDVELTASLLLVSNVKAYASRY
;
A
#
# COMPACT_ATOMS: atom_id res chain seq x y z
N MET A 1 -25.75 27.01 11.72
CA MET A 1 -26.43 26.10 12.67
C MET A 1 -27.50 25.34 11.90
N PRO A 2 -27.48 24.01 11.85
CA PRO A 2 -28.48 23.23 11.12
C PRO A 2 -29.85 23.36 11.81
N GLY A 3 -30.88 23.69 11.03
CA GLY A 3 -32.25 23.93 11.51
C GLY A 3 -33.16 22.78 11.16
N THR A 4 -33.48 21.94 12.14
CA THR A 4 -34.53 20.92 12.04
C THR A 4 -35.88 21.57 12.38
N GLU A 5 -36.91 21.36 11.56
CA GLU A 5 -38.18 22.08 11.68
C GLU A 5 -39.22 21.38 12.57
N SER A 6 -39.26 20.05 12.66
CA SER A 6 -40.05 19.32 13.68
C SER A 6 -39.62 17.85 13.83
N VAL A 7 -40.01 17.22 14.94
CA VAL A 7 -39.80 15.79 15.23
C VAL A 7 -41.09 15.22 15.83
N ASP A 8 -41.69 14.23 15.16
CA ASP A 8 -42.85 13.48 15.68
C ASP A 8 -42.41 12.15 16.31
N ARG A 9 -42.95 11.82 17.50
CA ARG A 9 -42.43 10.78 18.40
C ARG A 9 -42.94 9.36 18.12
N GLY A 10 -43.65 9.12 17.01
CA GLY A 10 -44.07 7.78 16.58
C GLY A 10 -43.15 7.13 15.54
N SER A 11 -42.42 7.95 14.77
CA SER A 11 -41.38 7.53 13.82
C SER A 11 -40.57 8.77 13.49
N CYS A 12 -39.31 8.84 13.95
CA CYS A 12 -38.44 9.97 13.66
C CYS A 12 -38.14 10.02 12.15
N SER A 13 -38.94 10.76 11.40
CA SER A 13 -38.65 11.16 10.03
C SER A 13 -38.31 12.64 10.04
N CYS A 14 -37.14 12.98 9.52
CA CYS A 14 -36.70 14.36 9.33
C CYS A 14 -36.99 14.74 7.88
N SER A 15 -37.76 15.80 7.67
CA SER A 15 -37.90 16.44 6.36
C SER A 15 -36.94 17.63 6.24
N CYS A 16 -36.43 17.85 5.03
CA CYS A 16 -35.60 19.01 4.73
C CYS A 16 -36.47 20.23 4.39
N LYS A 17 -35.94 21.42 4.68
CA LYS A 17 -36.56 22.70 4.31
C LYS A 17 -36.48 22.91 2.78
N ASP A 18 -37.41 23.67 2.22
CA ASP A 18 -37.48 23.94 0.77
C ASP A 18 -36.13 24.40 0.19
N GLY A 19 -35.67 23.68 -0.84
CA GLY A 19 -34.38 23.91 -1.52
C GLY A 19 -33.19 23.12 -0.97
N TRP A 20 -33.42 22.20 -0.02
CA TRP A 20 -32.37 21.34 0.57
C TRP A 20 -32.63 19.87 0.26
N HIS A 21 -31.57 19.13 -0.07
CA HIS A 21 -31.67 17.78 -0.66
C HIS A 21 -30.86 16.73 0.12
N GLY A 22 -31.31 15.47 0.05
CA GLY A 22 -30.62 14.31 0.64
C GLY A 22 -30.88 14.08 2.13
N THR A 23 -30.39 12.94 2.66
CA THR A 23 -30.59 12.50 4.06
C THR A 23 -29.91 13.41 5.10
N SER A 24 -28.97 14.25 4.66
CA SER A 24 -28.28 15.23 5.50
C SER A 24 -28.73 16.67 5.26
N CYS A 25 -29.76 16.89 4.42
CA CYS A 25 -30.24 18.21 3.99
C CYS A 25 -29.08 19.14 3.61
N PHE A 26 -28.54 18.99 2.39
CA PHE A 26 -27.49 19.85 1.84
C PHE A 26 -28.10 20.93 0.93
N PRO A 27 -27.54 22.17 0.88
CA PRO A 27 -28.16 23.28 0.16
C PRO A 27 -27.92 23.22 -1.36
N LEU A 28 -27.22 22.21 -1.85
CA LEU A 28 -26.92 22.00 -3.27
C LEU A 28 -27.18 20.53 -3.63
N GLU A 29 -27.79 20.32 -4.80
CA GLU A 29 -27.92 18.99 -5.39
C GLU A 29 -26.51 18.49 -5.73
N VAL A 30 -26.04 17.47 -5.01
CA VAL A 30 -24.73 16.84 -5.28
C VAL A 30 -24.92 16.00 -6.54
N PRO A 31 -24.21 16.28 -7.65
CA PRO A 31 -24.36 15.48 -8.86
C PRO A 31 -23.88 14.06 -8.59
N ASP A 32 -24.73 13.07 -8.89
CA ASP A 32 -24.46 11.62 -8.74
C ASP A 32 -23.40 11.09 -9.75
N THR A 33 -22.58 11.98 -10.33
CA THR A 33 -21.67 11.65 -11.43
C THR A 33 -20.30 12.28 -11.26
N PHE A 34 -19.70 12.11 -10.08
CA PHE A 34 -18.23 12.05 -10.01
C PHE A 34 -17.84 10.59 -10.10
N LEU A 35 -17.80 10.06 -11.32
CA LEU A 35 -16.98 8.88 -11.59
C LEU A 35 -15.53 9.29 -11.32
N PRO A 36 -14.87 8.76 -10.27
CA PRO A 36 -13.43 8.90 -10.17
C PRO A 36 -12.82 8.25 -11.43
N PRO A 37 -11.64 8.69 -11.90
CA PRO A 37 -10.90 7.93 -12.91
C PRO A 37 -10.85 6.47 -12.47
N VAL A 38 -11.14 5.54 -13.39
CA VAL A 38 -11.27 4.09 -13.17
C VAL A 38 -10.37 3.65 -12.03
N ALA A 39 -10.97 3.43 -10.86
CA ALA A 39 -10.26 2.89 -9.73
C ALA A 39 -9.63 1.58 -10.21
N GLU A 40 -8.29 1.50 -10.14
CA GLU A 40 -7.55 0.25 -10.25
C GLU A 40 -8.33 -0.77 -9.44
N ARG A 41 -8.74 -1.86 -10.09
CA ARG A 41 -9.70 -2.84 -9.58
C ARG A 41 -9.45 -3.08 -8.10
N ALA A 42 -10.29 -2.48 -7.26
CA ALA A 42 -10.38 -2.83 -5.87
C ALA A 42 -10.86 -4.28 -5.87
N VAL A 43 -9.93 -5.20 -5.60
CA VAL A 43 -10.28 -6.59 -5.36
C VAL A 43 -11.09 -6.58 -4.07
N ASP A 44 -12.40 -6.60 -4.25
CA ASP A 44 -13.38 -6.88 -3.23
C ASP A 44 -13.56 -8.40 -3.12
N GLY A 45 -13.71 -8.88 -1.89
CA GLY A 45 -13.86 -10.30 -1.60
C GLY A 45 -12.92 -10.78 -0.50
N ASP A 46 -13.41 -10.64 0.72
CA ASP A 46 -13.12 -11.46 1.90
C ASP A 46 -12.27 -12.72 1.60
N THR A 47 -11.11 -12.85 2.24
CA THR A 47 -10.22 -14.04 2.24
C THR A 47 -9.56 -14.50 0.93
N ASN A 48 -9.82 -13.92 -0.25
CA ASN A 48 -9.20 -14.46 -1.47
C ASN A 48 -7.88 -13.76 -1.82
N CYS A 49 -6.78 -14.51 -1.81
CA CYS A 49 -5.49 -14.03 -2.28
C CYS A 49 -5.56 -13.61 -3.76
N VAL A 50 -4.83 -12.57 -4.14
CA VAL A 50 -4.62 -12.26 -5.56
C VAL A 50 -3.57 -13.23 -6.09
N VAL A 51 -3.96 -14.07 -7.05
CA VAL A 51 -3.12 -15.18 -7.54
C VAL A 51 -2.76 -14.99 -9.01
N ASN A 52 -1.48 -15.13 -9.36
CA ASN A 52 -0.94 -15.23 -10.74
C ASN A 52 -1.36 -14.09 -11.69
N GLN A 53 -1.59 -12.89 -11.16
CA GLN A 53 -1.91 -11.72 -11.97
C GLN A 53 -0.66 -10.92 -12.33
N THR A 54 -0.74 -10.12 -13.38
CA THR A 54 0.26 -9.11 -13.69
C THR A 54 -0.31 -7.74 -13.37
N LEU A 55 0.37 -6.98 -12.51
CA LEU A 55 -0.02 -5.65 -12.07
C LEU A 55 1.05 -4.64 -12.47
N MET A 56 0.63 -3.39 -12.72
CA MET A 56 1.54 -2.30 -12.99
C MET A 56 1.83 -1.56 -11.68
N ASN A 57 0.83 -0.89 -11.14
CA ASN A 57 0.91 -0.24 -9.84
C ASN A 57 -0.13 -0.82 -8.90
N LEU A 58 0.22 -0.86 -7.61
CA LEU A 58 -0.68 -1.25 -6.56
C LEU A 58 -0.30 -0.52 -5.27
N ALA A 59 -1.12 0.44 -4.88
CA ALA A 59 -1.10 1.00 -3.54
C ALA A 59 -2.04 0.18 -2.65
N LEU A 60 -1.52 -0.42 -1.58
CA LEU A 60 -2.34 -1.22 -0.69
C LEU A 60 -3.23 -0.32 0.17
N ASN A 61 -4.53 -0.65 0.19
CA ASN A 61 -5.45 0.00 1.11
C ASN A 61 -5.24 -0.56 2.52
N MET A 62 -4.49 0.18 3.33
CA MET A 62 -4.14 -0.20 4.70
C MET A 62 -5.32 -0.18 5.69
N TRP A 63 -6.54 0.11 5.25
CA TRP A 63 -7.74 -0.08 6.08
C TRP A 63 -8.23 -1.53 6.11
N LYS A 64 -7.72 -2.39 5.21
CA LYS A 64 -7.99 -3.83 5.26
C LYS A 64 -7.00 -4.50 6.19
N THR A 65 -7.48 -5.38 7.05
CA THR A 65 -6.65 -6.10 8.04
C THR A 65 -5.83 -7.23 7.44
N HIS A 66 -6.21 -7.74 6.25
CA HIS A 66 -5.54 -8.85 5.60
C HIS A 66 -5.33 -8.62 4.11
N HIS A 67 -4.09 -8.81 3.65
CA HIS A 67 -3.71 -8.77 2.24
C HIS A 67 -2.87 -9.99 1.88
N CYS A 68 -3.14 -10.59 0.72
CA CYS A 68 -2.41 -11.77 0.25
C CYS A 68 -2.20 -11.73 -1.25
N TYR A 69 -0.95 -11.92 -1.68
CA TYR A 69 -0.53 -11.97 -3.09
C TYR A 69 0.34 -13.18 -3.34
N VAL A 70 -0.06 -14.01 -4.31
CA VAL A 70 0.64 -15.27 -4.64
C VAL A 70 0.97 -15.30 -6.13
N GLY A 71 2.25 -15.40 -6.48
CA GLY A 71 2.67 -15.50 -7.88
C GLY A 71 2.38 -14.25 -8.72
N VAL A 72 2.14 -13.11 -8.10
CA VAL A 72 1.85 -11.85 -8.81
C VAL A 72 3.12 -11.29 -9.44
N THR A 73 3.00 -10.73 -10.63
CA THR A 73 4.12 -10.13 -11.38
C THR A 73 3.95 -8.63 -11.55
N PHE A 74 4.96 -7.86 -11.14
CA PHE A 74 5.11 -6.44 -11.42
C PHE A 74 6.21 -6.25 -12.46
N SER A 75 5.91 -5.52 -13.54
CA SER A 75 6.81 -5.43 -14.68
C SER A 75 6.81 -4.04 -15.30
N GLY A 76 8.01 -3.51 -15.52
CA GLY A 76 8.23 -2.24 -16.21
C GLY A 76 8.71 -1.11 -15.30
N VAL A 77 9.23 -0.05 -15.92
CA VAL A 77 9.66 1.15 -15.21
C VAL A 77 8.44 1.85 -14.66
N GLY A 78 8.50 2.22 -13.38
CA GLY A 78 7.39 2.84 -12.67
C GLY A 78 6.29 1.87 -12.25
N ALA A 79 6.49 0.56 -12.38
CA ALA A 79 5.64 -0.44 -11.76
C ALA A 79 6.01 -0.59 -10.27
N ALA A 80 5.08 -0.36 -9.36
CA ALA A 80 5.36 -0.33 -7.93
C ALA A 80 4.26 -1.02 -7.10
N LEU A 81 4.70 -1.79 -6.12
CA LEU A 81 3.87 -2.18 -4.98
C LEU A 81 4.21 -1.25 -3.82
N THR A 82 3.24 -0.43 -3.41
CA THR A 82 3.43 0.64 -2.44
C THR A 82 2.63 0.38 -1.17
N PHE A 83 3.34 0.42 -0.04
CA PHE A 83 2.81 0.37 1.31
C PHE A 83 2.96 1.76 1.92
N SER A 84 1.84 2.48 2.10
CA SER A 84 1.84 3.80 2.73
C SER A 84 1.28 3.70 4.15
N PHE A 85 2.16 3.90 5.13
CA PHE A 85 1.84 3.69 6.52
C PHE A 85 1.08 4.85 7.18
N ASP A 86 1.10 6.04 6.58
CA ASP A 86 0.33 7.20 7.07
C ASP A 86 -1.19 6.98 7.02
N SER A 87 -1.65 6.04 6.20
CA SER A 87 -3.07 5.72 6.04
C SER A 87 -3.56 4.56 6.91
N MET A 88 -2.78 4.16 7.93
CA MET A 88 -3.11 3.00 8.78
C MET A 88 -4.03 3.32 9.96
N PRO A 89 -4.91 2.36 10.35
CA PRO A 89 -5.72 2.46 11.55
C PRO A 89 -4.86 2.35 12.83
N LEU A 90 -5.18 3.17 13.83
CA LEU A 90 -4.41 3.29 15.07
C LEU A 90 -4.49 2.08 16.01
N HIS A 91 -5.44 1.15 15.82
CA HIS A 91 -5.77 0.12 16.81
C HIS A 91 -5.89 -1.31 16.27
N LEU A 92 -5.64 -1.53 14.97
CA LEU A 92 -5.81 -2.84 14.34
C LEU A 92 -4.53 -3.23 13.60
N PRO A 93 -3.85 -4.32 14.00
CA PRO A 93 -2.69 -4.79 13.28
C PRO A 93 -3.10 -5.35 11.92
N ILE A 94 -2.29 -5.07 10.90
CA ILE A 94 -2.51 -5.51 9.52
C ILE A 94 -1.51 -6.61 9.19
N ASN A 95 -1.98 -7.67 8.54
CA ASN A 95 -1.14 -8.77 8.07
C ASN A 95 -1.11 -8.81 6.54
N ILE A 96 0.08 -8.68 5.98
CA ILE A 96 0.31 -8.65 4.54
C ILE A 96 1.29 -9.75 4.15
N THR A 97 0.88 -10.58 3.20
CA THR A 97 1.68 -11.70 2.71
C THR A 97 1.89 -11.62 1.20
N LEU A 98 3.16 -11.76 0.79
CA LEU A 98 3.56 -11.89 -0.60
C LEU A 98 4.41 -13.15 -0.74
N THR A 99 3.96 -14.08 -1.58
CA THR A 99 4.63 -15.37 -1.78
C THR A 99 4.83 -15.62 -3.27
N GLY A 100 6.06 -15.91 -3.69
CA GLY A 100 6.34 -16.26 -5.09
C GLY A 100 6.18 -15.09 -6.07
N CYS A 101 6.14 -13.84 -5.58
CA CYS A 101 5.91 -12.67 -6.43
C CYS A 101 7.18 -12.31 -7.23
N THR A 102 6.98 -11.79 -8.45
CA THR A 102 8.07 -11.41 -9.35
C THR A 102 8.05 -9.91 -9.64
N PHE A 103 9.17 -9.24 -9.42
CA PHE A 103 9.40 -7.85 -9.79
C PHE A 103 10.43 -7.82 -10.90
N ARG A 104 10.17 -7.11 -12.00
CA ARG A 104 11.13 -7.03 -13.11
C ARG A 104 11.12 -5.72 -13.88
N GLY A 105 12.24 -5.43 -14.51
CA GLY A 105 12.34 -4.40 -15.54
C GLY A 105 12.10 -2.98 -15.04
N GLY A 106 12.61 -2.65 -13.86
CA GLY A 106 12.38 -1.36 -13.21
C GLY A 106 11.34 -1.36 -12.10
N ALA A 107 10.69 -2.50 -11.86
CA ALA A 107 9.65 -2.60 -10.85
C ALA A 107 10.18 -2.48 -9.41
N ALA A 108 9.30 -2.11 -8.50
CA ALA A 108 9.64 -1.73 -7.14
C ALA A 108 8.71 -2.29 -6.07
N VAL A 109 9.27 -2.50 -4.88
CA VAL A 109 8.51 -2.63 -3.63
C VAL A 109 8.87 -1.43 -2.77
N GLN A 110 7.88 -0.68 -2.30
CA GLN A 110 8.06 0.60 -1.60
C GLN A 110 7.35 0.58 -0.26
N PHE A 111 8.10 0.78 0.81
CA PHE A 111 7.60 0.97 2.17
C PHE A 111 7.79 2.42 2.56
N PHE A 112 6.69 3.19 2.61
CA PHE A 112 6.69 4.61 2.98
C PHE A 112 6.11 4.79 4.37
N GLY A 113 6.97 5.20 5.28
CA GLY A 113 6.64 5.68 6.61
C GLY A 113 6.36 7.18 6.66
N GLY A 114 6.09 7.68 7.87
CA GLY A 114 5.83 9.08 8.13
C GLY A 114 5.59 9.35 9.62
N VAL A 115 5.41 10.62 9.96
CA VAL A 115 5.28 11.05 11.37
C VAL A 115 3.98 10.57 12.01
N GLU A 116 2.89 10.50 11.23
CA GLU A 116 1.58 10.01 11.70
C GLU A 116 1.58 8.48 11.82
N ALA A 117 2.37 7.79 11.00
CA ALA A 117 2.53 6.34 11.06
C ALA A 117 3.12 5.84 12.39
N ALA A 118 3.95 6.64 13.06
CA ALA A 118 4.64 6.26 14.29
C ALA A 118 3.70 5.92 15.46
N GLU A 119 2.47 6.46 15.48
CA GLU A 119 1.48 6.23 16.54
C GLU A 119 0.54 5.04 16.25
N SER A 120 0.75 4.30 15.16
CA SER A 120 -0.16 3.24 14.68
C SER A 120 0.04 1.86 15.34
N ALA A 121 -0.93 0.94 15.18
CA ALA A 121 -1.03 -0.37 15.86
C ALA A 121 -0.03 -1.46 15.41
N GLY A 122 1.01 -1.09 14.67
CA GLY A 122 1.96 -2.03 14.09
C GLY A 122 1.41 -2.80 12.88
N VAL A 123 2.32 -3.30 12.06
CA VAL A 123 2.04 -4.00 10.82
C VAL A 123 2.98 -5.20 10.68
N LEU A 124 2.43 -6.33 10.25
CA LEU A 124 3.17 -7.55 9.98
C LEU A 124 3.21 -7.78 8.47
N ILE A 125 4.39 -7.67 7.87
CA ILE A 125 4.59 -7.87 6.44
C ILE A 125 5.56 -9.02 6.23
N ARG A 126 5.10 -10.05 5.53
CA ARG A 126 5.94 -11.18 5.11
C ARG A 126 6.03 -11.23 3.60
N VAL A 127 7.23 -11.05 3.10
CA VAL A 127 7.59 -11.15 1.69
C VAL A 127 8.53 -12.34 1.55
N SER A 128 8.11 -13.36 0.80
CA SER A 128 8.84 -14.62 0.67
C SER A 128 8.88 -15.11 -0.77
N GLN A 129 9.93 -15.86 -1.10
CA GLN A 129 10.12 -16.49 -2.41
C GLN A 129 10.06 -15.49 -3.57
N THR A 130 10.59 -14.29 -3.38
CA THR A 130 10.48 -13.22 -4.37
C THR A 130 11.59 -13.25 -5.39
N VAL A 131 11.22 -13.09 -6.65
CA VAL A 131 12.17 -12.93 -7.75
C VAL A 131 12.26 -11.45 -8.11
N MET A 132 13.47 -10.89 -8.14
CA MET A 132 13.71 -9.48 -8.42
C MET A 132 14.68 -9.35 -9.60
N ARG A 133 14.24 -8.79 -10.73
CA ARG A 133 15.06 -8.69 -11.95
C ARG A 133 15.20 -7.23 -12.38
N SER A 134 16.32 -6.62 -12.06
CA SER A 134 16.49 -5.16 -12.14
C SER A 134 15.31 -4.49 -11.44
N SER A 135 15.23 -4.72 -10.15
CA SER A 135 14.14 -4.28 -9.25
C SER A 135 14.75 -4.00 -7.88
N VAL A 136 14.04 -3.21 -7.06
CA VAL A 136 14.53 -2.84 -5.73
C VAL A 136 13.41 -2.80 -4.71
N VAL A 137 13.75 -3.16 -3.47
CA VAL A 137 12.93 -2.93 -2.29
C VAL A 137 13.42 -1.65 -1.63
N VAL A 138 12.53 -0.70 -1.41
CA VAL A 138 12.85 0.60 -0.83
C VAL A 138 12.09 0.78 0.46
N PHE A 139 12.79 1.23 1.49
CA PHE A 139 12.21 1.67 2.76
C PHE A 139 12.53 3.15 2.92
N VAL A 140 11.51 3.95 3.21
CA VAL A 140 11.64 5.41 3.32
C VAL A 140 10.94 5.88 4.59
N PHE A 141 11.59 6.78 5.34
CA PHE A 141 11.06 7.45 6.54
C PHE A 141 10.73 6.54 7.74
N ALA A 142 10.08 7.12 8.75
CA ALA A 142 9.78 6.50 10.03
C ALA A 142 8.69 5.42 9.91
N LEU A 143 9.06 4.18 10.24
CA LEU A 143 8.10 3.08 10.27
C LEU A 143 7.23 3.14 11.54
N PRO A 144 5.98 2.62 11.49
CA PRO A 144 5.13 2.51 12.67
C PRO A 144 5.80 1.76 13.82
N GLN A 145 5.40 2.04 15.05
CA GLN A 145 5.81 1.20 16.18
C GLN A 145 5.26 -0.22 16.04
N HIS A 146 6.01 -1.20 16.56
CA HIS A 146 5.61 -2.62 16.53
C HIS A 146 5.42 -3.19 15.11
N CYS A 147 6.17 -2.65 14.14
CA CYS A 147 6.20 -3.14 12.78
C CYS A 147 7.20 -4.30 12.64
N ASP A 148 6.80 -5.42 12.02
CA ASP A 148 7.69 -6.54 11.65
C ASP A 148 7.60 -6.76 10.14
N ILE A 149 8.65 -6.34 9.43
CA ILE A 149 8.78 -6.53 7.99
C ILE A 149 9.89 -7.54 7.74
N ALA A 150 9.49 -8.70 7.22
CA ALA A 150 10.41 -9.76 6.82
C ALA A 150 10.40 -9.94 5.31
N VAL A 151 11.53 -9.67 4.67
CA VAL A 151 11.80 -9.96 3.26
C VAL A 151 12.82 -11.08 3.17
N THR A 152 12.35 -12.27 2.80
CA THR A 152 13.13 -13.51 2.86
C THR A 152 13.13 -14.24 1.52
N GLU A 153 14.18 -15.02 1.26
CA GLU A 153 14.27 -15.88 0.07
C GLU A 153 14.17 -15.06 -1.23
N VAL A 154 15.01 -14.03 -1.34
CA VAL A 154 15.04 -13.12 -2.48
C VAL A 154 16.02 -13.65 -3.53
N ASP A 155 15.55 -13.92 -4.74
CA ASP A 155 16.38 -14.21 -5.91
C ASP A 155 16.49 -12.97 -6.78
N ALA A 156 17.61 -12.25 -6.64
CA ALA A 156 17.84 -10.96 -7.27
C ALA A 156 18.86 -11.05 -8.40
N VAL A 157 18.47 -10.61 -9.60
CA VAL A 157 19.37 -10.46 -10.76
C VAL A 157 19.34 -9.01 -11.19
N GLN A 158 20.50 -8.33 -11.15
CA GLN A 158 20.61 -6.95 -11.60
C GLN A 158 21.35 -6.87 -12.93
N SER A 159 20.65 -6.41 -13.97
CA SER A 159 21.19 -6.22 -15.32
C SER A 159 21.24 -4.74 -15.75
N SER A 160 20.56 -3.85 -15.03
CA SER A 160 20.51 -2.42 -15.33
C SER A 160 20.44 -1.58 -14.06
N ILE A 161 21.01 -0.37 -14.13
CA ILE A 161 20.87 0.64 -13.07
C ILE A 161 19.40 1.04 -12.99
N LEU A 162 18.84 0.95 -11.79
CA LEU A 162 17.49 1.41 -11.51
C LEU A 162 17.52 2.93 -11.35
N PHE A 163 16.85 3.63 -12.25
CA PHE A 163 16.59 5.06 -12.09
C PHE A 163 15.36 5.24 -11.21
N TRP A 164 15.59 5.67 -9.98
CA TRP A 164 14.56 6.25 -9.12
C TRP A 164 14.68 7.77 -9.19
N PRO A 165 13.55 8.51 -9.28
CA PRO A 165 13.59 9.97 -9.44
C PRO A 165 14.36 10.69 -8.34
N ASP A 166 14.22 10.22 -7.09
CA ASP A 166 14.72 10.92 -5.91
C ASP A 166 16.02 10.36 -5.33
N THR A 167 16.47 9.18 -5.78
CA THR A 167 17.72 8.57 -5.29
C THR A 167 18.83 8.73 -6.32
N VAL A 168 19.78 9.63 -6.06
CA VAL A 168 20.98 9.90 -6.89
C VAL A 168 21.95 8.70 -6.97
N SER A 169 21.62 7.57 -6.34
CA SER A 169 22.49 6.40 -6.25
C SER A 169 22.56 5.64 -7.57
N LYS A 170 23.71 5.77 -8.26
CA LYS A 170 24.06 4.98 -9.45
C LYS A 170 24.46 3.52 -9.13
N ARG A 171 24.18 3.02 -7.93
CA ARG A 171 24.55 1.65 -7.52
C ARG A 171 23.42 0.67 -7.79
N LEU A 172 23.85 -0.49 -8.29
CA LEU A 172 23.05 -1.71 -8.32
C LEU A 172 22.78 -2.14 -6.87
N SER A 173 21.58 -1.83 -6.37
CA SER A 173 21.10 -2.31 -5.06
C SER A 173 19.81 -3.11 -5.20
N VAL A 174 19.67 -4.13 -4.36
CA VAL A 174 18.44 -4.93 -4.19
C VAL A 174 17.55 -4.33 -3.11
N VAL A 175 18.16 -3.68 -2.10
CA VAL A 175 17.47 -3.03 -0.99
C VAL A 175 18.05 -1.63 -0.77
N THR A 176 17.19 -0.65 -0.63
CA THR A 176 17.56 0.74 -0.33
C THR A 176 16.83 1.19 0.92
N LEU A 177 17.56 1.83 1.83
CA LEU A 177 17.03 2.47 3.02
C LEU A 177 17.29 3.98 2.88
N ASP A 178 16.26 4.79 3.04
CA ASP A 178 16.32 6.24 2.92
C ASP A 178 15.65 6.90 4.13
N ASP A 179 16.44 7.58 4.97
CA ASP A 179 15.98 8.21 6.23
C ASP A 179 15.07 7.32 7.10
N VAL A 180 15.37 6.02 7.16
CA VAL A 180 14.54 5.05 7.89
C VAL A 180 14.76 5.15 9.39
N GLU A 181 13.66 5.30 10.13
CA GLU A 181 13.63 5.24 11.58
C GLU A 181 12.80 4.03 12.05
N LEU A 182 13.39 3.23 12.94
CA LEU A 182 12.76 2.02 13.50
C LEU A 182 12.58 2.18 15.01
N THR A 183 11.33 2.25 15.47
CA THR A 183 11.02 2.30 16.90
C THR A 183 10.23 1.05 17.30
N ALA A 184 10.76 0.27 18.23
CA ALA A 184 10.16 -1.01 18.67
C ALA A 184 9.74 -1.92 17.49
N SER A 185 10.49 -1.87 16.39
CA SER A 185 10.16 -2.50 15.11
C SER A 185 11.32 -3.35 14.61
N LEU A 186 11.00 -4.35 13.79
CA LEU A 186 11.94 -5.29 13.21
C LEU A 186 11.89 -5.21 11.68
N LEU A 187 13.06 -5.02 11.08
CA LEU A 187 13.26 -5.18 9.64
C LEU A 187 14.24 -6.33 9.42
N LEU A 188 13.76 -7.40 8.80
CA LEU A 188 14.56 -8.57 8.47
C LEU A 188 14.67 -8.72 6.96
N VAL A 189 15.89 -8.68 6.45
CA VAL A 189 16.20 -9.08 5.08
C VAL A 189 17.16 -10.27 5.13
N SER A 190 16.74 -11.43 4.61
CA SER A 190 17.55 -12.65 4.73
C SER A 190 17.42 -13.60 3.53
N ASN A 191 18.38 -14.52 3.42
CA ASN A 191 18.45 -15.51 2.33
C ASN A 191 18.37 -14.86 0.93
N VAL A 192 19.14 -13.77 0.75
CA VAL A 192 19.22 -13.03 -0.51
C VAL A 192 20.30 -13.67 -1.40
N LYS A 193 19.89 -14.17 -2.57
CA LYS A 193 20.79 -14.58 -3.64
C LYS A 193 20.85 -13.45 -4.67
N ALA A 194 21.94 -12.70 -4.69
CA ALA A 194 22.11 -11.58 -5.60
C ALA A 194 23.16 -11.89 -6.67
N TYR A 195 22.79 -11.68 -7.93
CA TYR A 195 23.65 -11.89 -9.09
C TYR A 195 23.72 -10.61 -9.92
N ALA A 196 24.91 -10.25 -10.36
CA ALA A 196 25.10 -9.22 -11.38
C ALA A 196 25.12 -9.89 -12.76
N SER A 197 24.20 -9.51 -13.64
CA SER A 197 24.24 -9.93 -15.03
C SER A 197 25.05 -8.92 -15.83
N ARG A 198 26.27 -9.30 -16.23
CA ARG A 198 27.07 -8.56 -17.20
C ARG A 198 26.67 -9.04 -18.60
N TYR A 199 25.95 -8.20 -19.34
CA TYR A 199 25.90 -8.29 -20.80
C TYR A 199 26.99 -7.40 -21.39
#